data_AF-A0A4Q4UJC3-F1
#
_entry.id   AF-A0A4Q4UJC3-F1
#
_cell.length_a   1.000
_cell.length_b   1.000
_cell.length_c   1.000
_cell.angle_alpha   90.00
_cell.angle_beta   90.00
_cell.angle_gamma   90.00
#
_symmetry.space_group_name_H-M   'P 1'
#
loop_
_entity.id
_entity.type
_entity.pdbx_description
1 polymer ?
#
loop_
_entity_poly.entity_id
_entity_poly.type
_entity_poly.pdbx_seq_one_letter_code
_entity_poly.pdbx_strand_id
1 'polypeptide(L)'
;MDEFLFNEQLGLSRIIPEATHYLEILNYSHPDMNRSEWHPLSSEDFDNFLARKGVFAPPELENGVTFTGGLRLVLHQLAENADAFSPHVISLPKGKYEALARILSGYVKGTENADVKTLIPQVQHYASSVAHPLLLPVLILCRELSQDHDKKQRDARQNVRKLEETLLNRYRVAPAAGYGQNKDLILDSIIPELHRLRCEVLWKRPQTWHNVAGRMLKATNEFWDSLEEHLKDAVLQKIHQTILSRLDFVSVKLEGLEGYTQVTLERMDLLRELMNSIIGQVESRLSVEIATQQHRLADASRRDSISMKTLAILGAVFLPGTFLATFFSMPFFDFCDKNDAFSSRIGIYFVIMVPLTLLTLGTWWKFNQMSVKEEEEEDVGDTERRVYTLEARIMQRIRRRTGLGIGTWEAPPA
;
A
#
# COMPACT_ATOMS: atom_id res chain seq x y z
N MET A 1 24.96 -25.47 -29.57
CA MET A 1 25.00 -24.32 -28.64
C MET A 1 24.20 -24.65 -27.39
N ASP A 2 22.97 -25.14 -27.54
CA ASP A 2 22.09 -25.49 -26.42
C ASP A 2 22.64 -26.56 -25.47
N GLU A 3 23.30 -27.60 -25.99
CA GLU A 3 23.89 -28.65 -25.16
C GLU A 3 25.08 -28.16 -24.32
N PHE A 4 25.88 -27.24 -24.87
CA PHE A 4 26.97 -26.60 -24.14
C PHE A 4 26.41 -25.73 -23.00
N LEU A 5 25.40 -24.89 -23.29
CA LEU A 5 24.73 -24.05 -22.30
C LEU A 5 24.06 -24.90 -21.22
N PHE A 6 23.42 -26.00 -21.58
CA PHE A 6 22.81 -26.93 -20.62
C PHE A 6 23.84 -27.49 -19.64
N ASN A 7 24.98 -27.98 -20.15
CA ASN A 7 26.04 -28.54 -19.33
C ASN A 7 26.70 -27.50 -18.42
N GLU A 8 26.88 -26.27 -18.90
CA GLU A 8 27.38 -25.15 -18.10
C GLU A 8 26.43 -24.81 -16.94
N GLN A 9 25.13 -24.69 -17.22
CA GLN A 9 24.12 -24.42 -16.20
C GLN A 9 24.00 -25.55 -15.16
N LEU A 10 24.10 -26.81 -15.62
CA LEU A 10 24.14 -27.97 -14.74
C LEU A 10 25.41 -27.98 -13.86
N GLY A 11 26.53 -27.55 -14.42
CA GLY A 11 27.80 -27.36 -13.72
C GLY A 11 27.70 -26.37 -12.56
N LEU A 12 27.00 -25.25 -12.76
CA LEU A 12 26.78 -24.21 -11.75
C LEU A 12 25.74 -24.58 -10.69
N SER A 13 24.94 -25.62 -10.93
CA SER A 13 23.81 -25.96 -10.06
C SER A 13 24.22 -26.67 -8.76
N ARG A 14 23.59 -26.26 -7.66
CA ARG A 14 23.67 -26.92 -6.34
C ARG A 14 22.64 -28.05 -6.26
N ILE A 15 23.03 -29.14 -5.59
CA ILE A 15 22.18 -30.33 -5.44
C ILE A 15 21.51 -30.30 -4.06
N ILE A 16 20.19 -30.40 -4.03
CA ILE A 16 19.38 -30.57 -2.81
C ILE A 16 18.50 -31.81 -3.01
N PRO A 17 18.86 -32.98 -2.46
CA PRO A 17 18.12 -34.21 -2.70
C PRO A 17 16.71 -34.13 -2.12
N GLU A 18 15.72 -34.60 -2.88
CA GLU A 18 14.30 -34.61 -2.50
C GLU A 18 13.68 -36.00 -2.75
N ALA A 19 12.62 -36.33 -2.02
CA ALA A 19 11.92 -37.61 -2.12
C ALA A 19 11.28 -37.79 -3.51
N THR A 20 11.81 -38.73 -4.28
CA THR A 20 11.47 -38.91 -5.70
C THR A 20 10.40 -39.98 -5.87
N HIS A 21 9.44 -39.73 -6.76
CA HIS A 21 8.42 -40.69 -7.19
C HIS A 21 8.42 -40.77 -8.71
N TYR A 22 7.90 -41.88 -9.24
CA TYR A 22 7.64 -41.99 -10.67
C TYR A 22 6.14 -42.11 -10.93
N LEU A 23 5.71 -41.60 -12.08
CA LEU A 23 4.41 -41.87 -12.67
C LEU A 23 4.64 -42.45 -14.06
N GLU A 24 4.14 -43.65 -14.28
CA GLU A 24 4.21 -44.34 -15.56
C GLU A 24 2.80 -44.73 -16.01
N ILE A 25 2.40 -44.22 -17.16
CA ILE A 25 1.13 -44.53 -17.81
C ILE A 25 1.47 -45.03 -19.21
N LEU A 26 1.17 -46.29 -19.49
CA LEU A 26 1.46 -46.94 -20.76
C LEU A 26 0.15 -47.44 -21.36
N ASN A 27 -0.12 -47.01 -22.59
CA ASN A 27 -1.30 -47.40 -23.34
C ASN A 27 -0.90 -48.31 -24.50
N TYR A 28 -1.76 -49.29 -24.75
CA TYR A 28 -1.60 -50.26 -25.83
C TYR A 28 -2.87 -50.30 -26.68
N SER A 29 -2.82 -50.98 -27.83
CA SER A 29 -3.98 -51.16 -28.70
C SER A 29 -5.13 -51.90 -28.01
N HIS A 30 -4.82 -52.77 -27.04
CA HIS A 30 -5.80 -53.45 -26.19
C HIS A 30 -5.89 -52.75 -24.83
N PRO A 31 -7.06 -52.19 -24.46
CA PRO A 31 -7.24 -51.46 -23.20
C PRO A 31 -6.94 -52.28 -21.94
N ASP A 32 -7.13 -53.61 -21.98
CA ASP A 32 -6.86 -54.51 -20.84
C ASP A 32 -5.38 -54.58 -20.48
N MET A 33 -4.48 -54.19 -21.40
CA MET A 33 -3.04 -54.13 -21.16
C MET A 33 -2.56 -52.75 -20.70
N ASN A 34 -3.45 -51.76 -20.60
CA ASN A 34 -3.08 -50.42 -20.15
C ASN A 34 -2.57 -50.48 -18.69
N ARG A 35 -1.40 -49.89 -18.45
CA ARG A 35 -0.74 -49.89 -17.15
C ARG A 35 -0.62 -48.45 -16.64
N SER A 36 -0.97 -48.24 -15.37
CA SER A 36 -0.86 -46.96 -14.70
C SER A 36 -0.30 -47.18 -13.30
N GLU A 37 0.93 -46.75 -13.07
CA GLU A 37 1.66 -46.93 -11.82
C GLU A 37 2.18 -45.63 -11.26
N TRP A 38 2.12 -45.51 -9.94
CA TRP A 38 2.60 -44.36 -9.20
C TRP A 38 3.15 -44.81 -7.85
N HIS A 39 4.48 -44.83 -7.73
CA HIS A 39 5.17 -45.31 -6.54
C HIS A 39 6.43 -44.47 -6.23
N PRO A 40 6.93 -44.53 -4.98
CA PRO A 40 8.24 -43.99 -4.63
C PRO A 40 9.35 -44.59 -5.50
N LEU A 41 10.29 -43.77 -5.94
CA LEU A 41 11.43 -44.18 -6.75
C LEU A 41 12.71 -44.08 -5.91
N SER A 42 13.34 -45.23 -5.65
CA SER A 42 14.65 -45.27 -4.98
C SER A 42 15.75 -44.73 -5.91
N SER A 43 16.86 -44.26 -5.33
CA SER A 43 18.00 -43.82 -6.15
C SER A 43 18.60 -44.99 -6.94
N GLU A 44 18.61 -46.20 -6.38
CA GLU A 44 19.16 -47.40 -7.02
C GLU A 44 18.32 -47.84 -8.23
N ASP A 45 17.00 -47.72 -8.14
CA ASP A 45 16.08 -48.07 -9.22
C ASP A 45 15.95 -47.00 -10.30
N PHE A 46 16.50 -45.80 -10.07
CA PHE A 46 16.37 -44.67 -10.99
C PHE A 46 16.91 -44.99 -12.40
N ASP A 47 18.09 -45.61 -12.47
CA ASP A 47 18.72 -45.94 -13.74
C ASP A 47 17.98 -47.09 -14.44
N ASN A 48 17.41 -48.03 -13.66
CA ASN A 48 16.55 -49.10 -14.18
C ASN A 48 15.23 -48.55 -14.73
N PHE A 49 14.64 -47.56 -14.06
CA PHE A 49 13.45 -46.85 -14.53
C PHE A 49 13.75 -46.12 -15.84
N LEU A 50 14.82 -45.33 -15.91
CA LEU A 50 15.21 -44.64 -17.14
C LEU A 50 15.46 -45.61 -18.30
N ALA A 51 16.21 -46.68 -18.06
CA ALA A 51 16.57 -47.67 -19.08
C ALA A 51 15.47 -48.71 -19.38
N ARG A 52 14.32 -48.66 -18.69
CA ARG A 52 13.22 -49.65 -18.80
C ARG A 52 13.70 -51.09 -18.60
N LYS A 53 14.41 -51.33 -17.49
CA LYS A 53 14.96 -52.66 -17.14
C LYS A 53 14.31 -53.22 -15.87
N GLY A 54 14.32 -54.54 -15.75
CA GLY A 54 13.78 -55.25 -14.59
C GLY A 54 12.28 -55.03 -14.43
N VAL A 55 11.86 -54.52 -13.27
CA VAL A 55 10.45 -54.28 -12.92
C VAL A 55 9.78 -53.22 -13.83
N PHE A 56 10.59 -52.39 -14.49
CA PHE A 56 10.14 -51.33 -15.42
C PHE A 56 10.25 -51.74 -16.90
N ALA A 57 10.58 -53.01 -17.18
CA ALA A 57 10.60 -53.50 -18.54
C ALA A 57 9.18 -53.50 -19.14
N PRO A 58 9.03 -53.12 -20.41
CA PRO A 58 7.74 -53.27 -21.09
C PRO A 58 7.33 -54.76 -21.09
N PRO A 59 6.02 -55.05 -20.93
CA PRO A 59 5.53 -56.42 -20.97
C PRO A 59 5.80 -57.04 -22.36
N GLU A 60 5.96 -58.36 -22.39
CA GLU A 60 6.01 -59.09 -23.65
C GLU A 60 4.65 -58.93 -24.36
N LEU A 61 4.68 -58.35 -25.56
CA LEU A 61 3.49 -58.09 -26.34
C LEU A 61 3.09 -59.35 -27.10
N GLU A 62 1.84 -59.79 -26.93
CA GLU A 62 1.26 -60.86 -27.75
C GLU A 62 1.08 -60.42 -29.21
N ASN A 63 0.97 -61.38 -30.13
CA ASN A 63 0.86 -61.13 -31.57
C ASN A 63 -0.35 -60.24 -31.90
N GLY A 64 -0.09 -58.99 -32.30
CA GLY A 64 -1.10 -58.01 -32.73
C GLY A 64 -1.28 -56.83 -31.77
N VAL A 65 -0.67 -56.85 -30.57
CA VAL A 65 -0.71 -55.71 -29.65
C VAL A 65 0.39 -54.71 -29.99
N THR A 66 0.03 -53.45 -30.19
CA THR A 66 0.99 -52.36 -30.44
C THR A 66 0.94 -51.33 -29.32
N PHE A 67 2.09 -50.75 -29.00
CA PHE A 67 2.17 -49.61 -28.10
C PHE A 67 1.61 -48.36 -28.80
N THR A 68 0.61 -47.73 -28.21
CA THR A 68 -0.06 -46.56 -28.79
C THR A 68 0.51 -45.25 -28.25
N GLY A 69 0.98 -45.24 -27.01
CA GLY A 69 1.60 -44.07 -26.40
C GLY A 69 1.64 -44.16 -24.89
N GLY A 70 2.35 -43.25 -24.24
CA GLY A 70 2.46 -43.27 -22.79
C GLY A 70 3.10 -42.01 -22.25
N LEU A 71 2.96 -41.83 -20.94
CA LEU A 71 3.50 -40.73 -20.17
C LEU A 71 4.38 -41.29 -19.07
N ARG A 72 5.65 -40.86 -19.05
CA ARG A 72 6.60 -41.24 -18.01
C ARG A 72 7.17 -39.97 -17.40
N LEU A 73 6.90 -39.78 -16.11
CA LEU A 73 7.28 -38.58 -15.38
C LEU A 73 8.03 -38.96 -14.10
N VAL A 74 9.01 -38.13 -13.77
CA VAL A 74 9.57 -38.11 -12.42
C VAL A 74 8.94 -36.96 -11.65
N LEU A 75 8.47 -37.28 -10.46
CA LEU A 75 7.67 -36.41 -9.61
C LEU A 75 8.37 -36.17 -8.27
N HIS A 76 8.56 -34.91 -7.93
CA HIS A 76 8.81 -34.47 -6.56
C HIS A 76 7.51 -33.86 -6.04
N GLN A 77 6.72 -34.66 -5.32
CA GLN A 77 5.36 -34.29 -4.92
C GLN A 77 5.33 -33.20 -3.86
N LEU A 78 6.31 -33.22 -2.96
CA LEU A 78 6.45 -32.31 -1.84
C LEU A 78 7.94 -32.00 -1.72
N ALA A 79 8.35 -30.83 -2.20
CA ALA A 79 9.68 -30.33 -1.88
C ALA A 79 9.71 -29.88 -0.42
N GLU A 80 10.59 -30.49 0.39
CA GLU A 80 10.73 -30.17 1.81
C GLU A 80 11.59 -28.91 2.01
N ASN A 81 12.51 -28.65 1.10
CA ASN A 81 13.40 -27.52 1.20
C ASN A 81 12.85 -26.28 0.47
N ALA A 82 12.81 -25.13 1.15
CA ALA A 82 12.36 -23.87 0.55
C ALA A 82 13.25 -23.44 -0.63
N ASP A 83 14.55 -23.73 -0.56
CA ASP A 83 15.52 -23.39 -1.62
C ASP A 83 15.41 -24.31 -2.84
N ALA A 84 14.56 -25.34 -2.80
CA ALA A 84 14.43 -26.31 -3.88
C ALA A 84 13.97 -25.66 -5.20
N PHE A 85 13.29 -24.51 -5.16
CA PHE A 85 12.84 -23.77 -6.35
C PHE A 85 13.76 -22.60 -6.73
N SER A 86 14.86 -22.41 -6.01
CA SER A 86 15.81 -21.34 -6.29
C SER A 86 16.53 -21.57 -7.63
N PRO A 87 16.94 -20.49 -8.33
CA PRO A 87 17.75 -20.61 -9.52
C PRO A 87 19.00 -21.45 -9.25
N HIS A 88 19.39 -22.29 -10.22
CA HIS A 88 20.55 -23.18 -10.13
C HIS A 88 20.46 -24.21 -8.99
N VAL A 89 19.26 -24.65 -8.60
CA VAL A 89 19.07 -25.77 -7.67
C VAL A 89 18.42 -26.95 -8.37
N ILE A 90 19.02 -28.13 -8.22
CA ILE A 90 18.48 -29.40 -8.76
C ILE A 90 18.26 -30.42 -7.65
N SER A 91 17.24 -31.26 -7.83
CA SER A 91 16.85 -32.28 -6.84
C SER A 91 17.40 -33.67 -7.09
N LEU A 92 18.14 -33.85 -8.19
CA LEU A 92 18.75 -35.10 -8.58
C LEU A 92 20.26 -34.89 -8.79
N PRO A 93 21.09 -35.93 -8.62
CA PRO A 93 22.49 -35.88 -9.02
C PRO A 93 22.64 -35.45 -10.49
N LYS A 94 23.67 -34.65 -10.81
CA LYS A 94 23.84 -34.05 -12.15
C LYS A 94 23.75 -35.06 -13.29
N GLY A 95 24.47 -36.19 -13.20
CA GLY A 95 24.42 -37.23 -14.24
C GLY A 95 23.02 -37.86 -14.40
N LYS A 96 22.28 -38.03 -13.31
CA LYS A 96 20.89 -38.53 -13.34
C LYS A 96 19.92 -37.51 -13.91
N TYR A 97 20.12 -36.22 -13.60
CA TYR A 97 19.33 -35.13 -14.15
C TYR A 97 19.55 -34.96 -15.66
N GLU A 98 20.81 -35.08 -16.12
CA GLU A 98 21.16 -35.09 -17.55
C GLU A 98 20.49 -36.27 -18.27
N ALA A 99 20.60 -37.48 -17.73
CA ALA A 99 19.97 -38.66 -18.30
C ALA A 99 18.43 -38.52 -18.36
N LEU A 100 17.83 -37.99 -17.29
CA LEU A 100 16.41 -37.69 -17.23
C LEU A 100 15.97 -36.71 -18.32
N ALA A 101 16.71 -35.61 -18.51
CA ALA A 101 16.35 -34.56 -19.47
C ALA A 101 16.40 -35.06 -20.92
N ARG A 102 17.22 -36.08 -21.19
CA ARG A 102 17.35 -36.69 -22.52
C ARG A 102 16.34 -37.81 -22.79
N ILE A 103 15.91 -38.54 -21.75
CA ILE A 103 15.17 -39.80 -21.93
C ILE A 103 13.68 -39.66 -21.59
N LEU A 104 13.32 -38.87 -20.57
CA LEU A 104 11.95 -38.81 -20.07
C LEU A 104 11.11 -37.73 -20.75
N SER A 105 9.80 -37.96 -20.75
CA SER A 105 8.81 -37.06 -21.31
C SER A 105 8.64 -35.77 -20.48
N GLY A 106 9.02 -35.80 -19.21
CA GLY A 106 8.94 -34.61 -18.36
C GLY A 106 9.30 -34.85 -16.90
N TYR A 107 9.38 -33.73 -16.18
CA TYR A 107 9.72 -33.66 -14.77
C TYR A 107 8.77 -32.67 -14.08
N VAL A 108 8.19 -33.07 -12.96
CA VAL A 108 7.26 -32.24 -12.20
C VAL A 108 7.75 -32.09 -10.78
N LYS A 109 7.80 -30.85 -10.31
CA LYS A 109 8.17 -30.50 -8.95
C LYS A 109 7.09 -29.62 -8.33
N GLY A 110 6.53 -30.05 -7.20
CA GLY A 110 5.47 -29.36 -6.50
C GLY A 110 5.87 -28.96 -5.07
N THR A 111 5.33 -27.84 -4.62
CA THR A 111 5.27 -27.48 -3.20
C THR A 111 4.03 -28.13 -2.57
N GLU A 112 3.90 -28.05 -1.24
CA GLU A 112 2.70 -28.50 -0.52
C GLU A 112 1.41 -27.88 -1.10
N ASN A 113 1.46 -26.58 -1.41
CA ASN A 113 0.34 -25.83 -1.95
C ASN A 113 -0.06 -26.24 -3.39
N ALA A 114 0.86 -26.85 -4.14
CA ALA A 114 0.58 -27.32 -5.49
C ALA A 114 -0.28 -28.60 -5.50
N ASP A 115 -0.29 -29.34 -4.38
CA ASP A 115 -1.07 -30.56 -4.15
C ASP A 115 -1.05 -31.51 -5.37
N VAL A 116 0.17 -31.84 -5.80
CA VAL A 116 0.43 -32.72 -6.95
C VAL A 116 -0.24 -34.08 -6.79
N LYS A 117 -0.46 -34.53 -5.54
CA LYS A 117 -1.12 -35.79 -5.21
C LYS A 117 -2.54 -35.89 -5.79
N THR A 118 -3.32 -34.81 -5.80
CA THR A 118 -4.67 -34.83 -6.38
C THR A 118 -4.68 -34.61 -7.90
N LEU A 119 -3.57 -34.13 -8.49
CA LEU A 119 -3.41 -34.01 -9.94
C LEU A 119 -3.20 -35.40 -10.58
N ILE A 120 -2.45 -36.28 -9.92
CA ILE A 120 -2.06 -37.58 -10.46
C ILE A 120 -3.28 -38.45 -10.84
N PRO A 121 -4.31 -38.63 -9.98
CA PRO A 121 -5.51 -39.39 -10.36
C PRO A 121 -6.25 -38.82 -11.57
N GLN A 122 -6.29 -37.48 -11.72
CA GLN A 122 -6.92 -36.84 -12.87
C GLN A 122 -6.14 -37.13 -14.16
N VAL A 123 -4.81 -37.03 -14.09
CA VAL A 123 -3.93 -37.37 -15.22
C VAL A 123 -4.08 -38.85 -15.58
N GLN A 124 -4.10 -39.75 -14.60
CA GLN A 124 -4.31 -41.19 -14.83
C GLN A 124 -5.65 -41.48 -15.51
N HIS A 125 -6.72 -40.78 -15.10
CA HIS A 125 -8.03 -40.91 -15.72
C HIS A 125 -8.02 -40.49 -17.20
N TYR A 126 -7.44 -39.33 -17.53
CA TYR A 126 -7.45 -38.81 -18.91
C TYR A 126 -6.39 -39.43 -19.82
N ALA A 127 -5.20 -39.72 -19.28
CA ALA A 127 -4.08 -40.27 -20.04
C ALA A 127 -4.26 -41.75 -20.38
N SER A 128 -5.19 -42.47 -19.73
CA SER A 128 -5.55 -43.86 -20.06
C SER A 128 -6.10 -44.03 -21.48
N SER A 129 -6.54 -42.94 -22.12
CA SER A 129 -7.14 -42.97 -23.46
C SER A 129 -6.15 -42.57 -24.56
N VAL A 130 -5.37 -41.49 -24.39
CA VAL A 130 -4.31 -41.05 -25.33
C VAL A 130 -3.30 -40.14 -24.62
N ALA A 131 -2.01 -40.24 -24.99
CA ALA A 131 -0.95 -39.35 -24.51
C ALA A 131 -0.89 -38.06 -25.36
N HIS A 132 -1.63 -37.01 -24.98
CA HIS A 132 -1.49 -35.67 -25.57
C HIS A 132 -0.45 -34.85 -24.78
N PRO A 133 0.61 -34.30 -25.40
CA PRO A 133 1.70 -33.62 -24.69
C PRO A 133 1.25 -32.46 -23.79
N LEU A 134 0.22 -31.72 -24.22
CA LEU A 134 -0.32 -30.57 -23.48
C LEU A 134 -1.41 -30.94 -22.46
N LEU A 135 -1.77 -32.21 -22.29
CA LEU A 135 -2.79 -32.61 -21.32
C LEU A 135 -2.39 -32.19 -19.89
N LEU A 136 -1.18 -32.52 -19.47
CA LEU A 136 -0.69 -32.18 -18.13
C LEU A 136 -0.55 -30.66 -17.92
N PRO A 137 0.11 -29.88 -18.80
CA PRO A 137 0.17 -28.43 -18.68
C PRO A 137 -1.21 -27.75 -18.60
N VAL A 138 -2.18 -28.22 -19.38
CA VAL A 138 -3.54 -27.67 -19.39
C VAL A 138 -4.28 -27.99 -18.09
N LEU A 139 -4.15 -29.21 -17.57
CA LEU A 139 -4.71 -29.59 -16.27
C LEU A 139 -4.13 -28.73 -15.14
N ILE A 140 -2.81 -28.51 -15.14
CA ILE A 140 -2.13 -27.62 -14.18
C ILE A 140 -2.68 -26.20 -14.32
N LEU A 141 -2.79 -25.67 -15.54
CA LEU A 141 -3.34 -24.33 -15.79
C LEU A 141 -4.77 -24.19 -15.27
N CYS A 142 -5.65 -25.15 -15.57
CA CYS A 142 -7.04 -25.12 -15.11
C CYS A 142 -7.16 -25.16 -13.59
N ARG A 143 -6.26 -25.89 -12.92
CA ARG A 143 -6.19 -25.95 -11.46
C ARG A 143 -5.70 -24.63 -10.86
N GLU A 144 -4.64 -24.07 -11.41
CA GLU A 144 -4.07 -22.79 -10.97
C GLU A 144 -5.04 -21.61 -11.13
N LEU A 145 -5.93 -21.72 -12.12
CA LEU A 145 -7.00 -20.76 -12.43
C LEU A 145 -8.38 -21.20 -11.89
N SER A 146 -8.40 -22.10 -10.90
CA SER A 146 -9.62 -22.61 -10.27
C SER A 146 -10.45 -21.50 -9.60
N GLN A 147 -11.66 -21.88 -9.19
CA GLN A 147 -12.68 -20.97 -8.64
C GLN A 147 -12.22 -20.16 -7.42
N ASP A 148 -11.19 -20.62 -6.69
CA ASP A 148 -10.67 -19.91 -5.53
C ASP A 148 -10.10 -18.53 -5.90
N HIS A 149 -9.46 -18.42 -7.07
CA HIS A 149 -8.97 -17.13 -7.57
C HIS A 149 -10.12 -16.17 -7.88
N ASP A 150 -11.17 -16.66 -8.55
CA ASP A 150 -12.36 -15.86 -8.87
C ASP A 150 -13.09 -15.41 -7.60
N LYS A 151 -13.06 -16.22 -6.54
CA LYS A 151 -13.65 -15.89 -5.25
C LYS A 151 -12.85 -14.78 -4.57
N LYS A 152 -11.53 -14.91 -4.47
CA LYS A 152 -10.64 -13.88 -3.92
C LYS A 152 -10.81 -12.53 -4.64
N GLN A 153 -10.88 -12.52 -5.97
CA GLN A 153 -11.13 -11.29 -6.72
C GLN A 153 -12.53 -10.69 -6.47
N ARG A 154 -13.55 -11.52 -6.23
CA ARG A 154 -14.89 -11.05 -5.86
C ARG A 154 -14.91 -10.46 -4.45
N ASP A 155 -14.25 -11.13 -3.51
CA ASP A 155 -14.15 -10.68 -2.12
C ASP A 155 -13.37 -9.36 -2.02
N ALA A 156 -12.25 -9.23 -2.74
CA ALA A 156 -11.49 -7.99 -2.82
C ALA A 156 -12.35 -6.81 -3.36
N ARG A 157 -13.13 -7.04 -4.42
CA ARG A 157 -14.06 -6.03 -4.95
C ARG A 157 -15.13 -5.62 -3.94
N GLN A 158 -15.67 -6.58 -3.18
CA GLN A 158 -16.65 -6.29 -2.14
C GLN A 158 -16.01 -5.46 -1.01
N ASN A 159 -14.76 -5.75 -0.65
CA ASN A 159 -14.03 -4.98 0.36
C ASN A 159 -13.73 -3.55 -0.12
N VAL A 160 -13.35 -3.35 -1.38
CA VAL A 160 -13.22 -1.99 -1.97
C VAL A 160 -14.53 -1.21 -1.88
N ARG A 161 -15.66 -1.85 -2.19
CA ARG A 161 -16.99 -1.20 -2.05
C ARG A 161 -17.28 -0.80 -0.61
N LYS A 162 -16.98 -1.66 0.36
CA LYS A 162 -17.15 -1.34 1.79
C LYS A 162 -16.27 -0.17 2.22
N LEU A 163 -15.01 -0.13 1.75
CA LEU A 163 -14.11 0.99 2.02
C LEU A 163 -14.64 2.30 1.43
N GLU A 164 -15.15 2.26 0.19
CA GLU A 164 -15.77 3.41 -0.46
C GLU A 164 -16.99 3.92 0.29
N GLU A 165 -17.91 3.04 0.68
CA GLU A 165 -19.09 3.40 1.47
C GLU A 165 -18.69 3.99 2.83
N THR A 166 -17.68 3.41 3.49
CA THR A 166 -17.16 3.91 4.78
C THR A 166 -16.57 5.31 4.63
N LEU A 167 -15.83 5.56 3.55
CA LEU A 167 -15.27 6.87 3.23
C LEU A 167 -16.38 7.89 2.94
N LEU A 168 -17.32 7.55 2.06
CA LEU A 168 -18.38 8.46 1.61
C LEU A 168 -19.38 8.82 2.73
N ASN A 169 -19.83 7.83 3.52
CA ASN A 169 -20.83 8.06 4.56
C ASN A 169 -20.30 8.90 5.71
N ARG A 170 -18.99 8.84 6.01
CA ARG A 170 -18.40 9.57 7.14
C ARG A 170 -18.00 11.00 6.79
N TYR A 171 -17.61 11.25 5.54
CA TYR A 171 -17.25 12.60 5.08
C TYR A 171 -18.41 13.36 4.41
N ARG A 172 -19.62 12.77 4.35
CA ARG A 172 -20.89 13.51 4.27
C ARG A 172 -21.05 14.38 5.52
N VAL A 173 -20.53 15.59 5.42
CA VAL A 173 -20.49 16.67 6.41
C VAL A 173 -21.74 16.73 7.30
N ALA A 174 -21.56 16.45 8.61
CA ALA A 174 -22.35 17.09 9.65
C ALA A 174 -21.67 18.41 10.02
N PRO A 175 -22.38 19.56 9.97
CA PRO A 175 -21.86 20.85 10.35
C PRO A 175 -22.06 21.05 11.86
N ALA A 176 -21.20 20.47 12.71
CA ALA A 176 -21.20 20.86 14.11
C ALA A 176 -19.87 20.53 14.79
N ALA A 177 -19.44 21.51 15.58
CA ALA A 177 -18.30 21.50 16.45
C ALA A 177 -18.26 20.26 17.37
N GLY A 178 -17.05 19.77 17.63
CA GLY A 178 -16.84 18.72 18.62
C GLY A 178 -15.56 17.96 18.33
N TYR A 179 -14.55 18.25 19.15
CA TYR A 179 -13.34 17.44 19.31
C TYR A 179 -13.71 15.95 19.38
N GLY A 180 -13.10 15.17 18.50
CA GLY A 180 -13.06 13.73 18.62
C GLY A 180 -11.72 13.26 18.08
N GLN A 181 -10.80 12.91 18.98
CA GLN A 181 -9.50 12.27 18.71
C GLN A 181 -9.61 10.97 17.87
N ASN A 182 -10.82 10.50 17.58
CA ASN A 182 -11.11 9.25 16.88
C ASN A 182 -11.23 9.38 15.35
N LYS A 183 -10.90 10.54 14.76
CA LYS A 183 -11.07 10.80 13.31
C LYS A 183 -9.83 10.45 12.48
N ASP A 184 -8.61 10.65 13.01
CA ASP A 184 -7.36 10.37 12.29
C ASP A 184 -7.03 8.86 12.28
N LEU A 185 -7.34 8.14 13.37
CA LEU A 185 -7.09 6.70 13.54
C LEU A 185 -7.72 5.80 12.45
N ILE A 186 -8.75 6.27 11.74
CA ILE A 186 -9.43 5.46 10.71
C ILE A 186 -8.73 5.58 9.37
N LEU A 187 -8.20 6.76 9.01
CA LEU A 187 -7.49 6.91 7.74
C LEU A 187 -6.19 6.08 7.74
N ASP A 188 -5.52 6.05 8.89
CA ASP A 188 -4.36 5.20 9.14
C ASP A 188 -4.69 3.70 9.06
N SER A 189 -5.95 3.30 9.26
CA SER A 189 -6.41 1.92 9.07
C SER A 189 -6.81 1.59 7.63
N ILE A 190 -7.30 2.59 6.87
CA ILE A 190 -7.72 2.41 5.47
C ILE A 190 -6.51 2.28 4.55
N ILE A 191 -5.42 3.03 4.78
CA ILE A 191 -4.23 3.01 3.92
C ILE A 191 -3.60 1.60 3.83
N PRO A 192 -3.31 0.90 4.95
CA PRO A 192 -2.78 -0.46 4.92
C PRO A 192 -3.75 -1.44 4.25
N GLU A 193 -5.05 -1.30 4.51
CA GLU A 193 -6.07 -2.18 3.94
C GLU A 193 -6.20 -2.00 2.43
N LEU A 194 -6.18 -0.76 1.94
CA LEU A 194 -6.16 -0.45 0.50
C LEU A 194 -4.91 -1.01 -0.17
N HIS A 195 -3.74 -0.90 0.48
CA HIS A 195 -2.50 -1.49 -0.02
C HIS A 195 -2.57 -3.02 -0.06
N ARG A 196 -3.06 -3.66 1.02
CA ARG A 196 -3.26 -5.11 1.11
C ARG A 196 -4.16 -5.61 -0.02
N LEU A 197 -5.31 -4.96 -0.23
CA LEU A 197 -6.25 -5.32 -1.29
C LEU A 197 -5.63 -5.13 -2.69
N ARG A 198 -4.82 -4.08 -2.90
CA ARG A 198 -4.10 -3.89 -4.16
C ARG A 198 -3.12 -5.03 -4.44
N CYS A 199 -2.36 -5.46 -3.44
CA CYS A 199 -1.49 -6.62 -3.57
C CYS A 199 -2.28 -7.91 -3.86
N GLU A 200 -3.41 -8.10 -3.20
CA GLU A 200 -4.29 -9.27 -3.38
C GLU A 200 -4.89 -9.33 -4.79
N VAL A 201 -5.36 -8.19 -5.33
CA VAL A 201 -5.90 -8.10 -6.71
C VAL A 201 -4.81 -8.28 -7.77
N LEU A 202 -3.59 -7.81 -7.51
CA LEU A 202 -2.46 -7.98 -8.43
C LEU A 202 -1.81 -9.36 -8.36
N TRP A 203 -2.17 -10.19 -7.37
CA TRP A 203 -1.70 -11.56 -7.28
C TRP A 203 -2.20 -12.36 -8.50
N LYS A 204 -1.29 -13.00 -9.25
CA LYS A 204 -1.60 -13.72 -10.50
C LYS A 204 -2.27 -12.83 -11.57
N ARG A 205 -1.59 -11.77 -12.01
CA ARG A 205 -2.08 -10.86 -13.07
C ARG A 205 -2.71 -11.62 -14.25
N PRO A 206 -3.99 -11.36 -14.60
CA PRO A 206 -4.68 -12.06 -15.68
C PRO A 206 -3.93 -12.01 -17.01
N GLN A 207 -3.30 -10.87 -17.35
CA GLN A 207 -2.50 -10.69 -18.56
C GLN A 207 -1.38 -11.72 -18.72
N THR A 208 -0.65 -12.02 -17.63
CA THR A 208 0.43 -13.00 -17.67
C THR A 208 -0.11 -14.39 -17.98
N TRP A 209 -1.22 -14.76 -17.34
CA TRP A 209 -1.88 -16.05 -17.57
C TRP A 209 -2.56 -16.13 -18.94
N HIS A 210 -3.06 -15.01 -19.46
CA HIS A 210 -3.63 -14.92 -20.80
C HIS A 210 -2.53 -15.20 -21.84
N ASN A 211 -1.35 -14.62 -21.67
CA ASN A 211 -0.19 -14.92 -22.52
C ASN A 211 0.24 -16.40 -22.43
N VAL A 212 0.19 -17.01 -21.23
CA VAL A 212 0.48 -18.44 -21.05
C VAL A 212 -0.56 -19.30 -21.78
N ALA A 213 -1.85 -19.01 -21.61
CA ALA A 213 -2.94 -19.71 -22.29
C ALA A 213 -2.83 -19.58 -23.81
N GLY A 214 -2.54 -18.39 -24.33
CA GLY A 214 -2.32 -18.13 -25.76
C GLY A 214 -1.11 -18.88 -26.33
N ARG A 215 -0.01 -18.97 -25.58
CA ARG A 215 1.15 -19.79 -25.99
C ARG A 215 0.84 -21.28 -25.97
N MET A 216 0.08 -21.77 -24.98
CA MET A 216 -0.38 -23.16 -24.94
C MET A 216 -1.33 -23.47 -26.09
N LEU A 217 -2.22 -22.53 -26.46
CA LEU A 217 -3.11 -22.68 -27.60
C LEU A 217 -2.32 -22.79 -28.90
N LYS A 218 -1.33 -21.90 -29.09
CA LYS A 218 -0.41 -21.95 -30.23
C LYS A 218 0.34 -23.28 -30.30
N ALA A 219 0.91 -23.73 -29.19
CA ALA A 219 1.59 -25.02 -29.12
C ALA A 219 0.66 -26.22 -29.40
N THR A 220 -0.62 -26.10 -29.01
CA THR A 220 -1.63 -27.14 -29.28
C THR A 220 -1.90 -27.25 -30.78
N ASN A 221 -2.06 -26.12 -31.47
CA ASN A 221 -2.26 -26.10 -32.92
C ASN A 221 -1.01 -26.57 -33.67
N GLU A 222 0.17 -26.07 -33.30
CA GLU A 222 1.44 -26.49 -33.92
C GLU A 222 1.67 -28.00 -33.79
N PHE A 223 1.36 -28.58 -32.61
CA PHE A 223 1.42 -30.03 -32.42
C PHE A 223 0.51 -30.77 -33.42
N TRP A 224 -0.75 -30.33 -33.56
CA TRP A 224 -1.71 -30.97 -34.44
C TRP A 224 -1.36 -30.84 -35.93
N ASP A 225 -0.86 -29.67 -36.33
CA ASP A 225 -0.44 -29.39 -37.70
C ASP A 225 0.83 -30.15 -38.09
N SER A 226 1.73 -30.37 -37.12
CA SER A 226 2.97 -31.14 -37.32
C SER A 226 2.76 -32.66 -37.35
N LEU A 227 1.59 -33.13 -36.90
CA LEU A 227 1.32 -34.55 -36.76
C LEU A 227 0.95 -35.17 -38.12
N GLU A 228 1.56 -36.31 -38.43
CA GLU A 228 1.22 -37.08 -39.63
C GLU A 228 -0.23 -37.59 -39.59
N GLU A 229 -0.90 -37.62 -40.75
CA GLU A 229 -2.34 -37.92 -40.84
C GLU A 229 -2.70 -39.31 -40.28
N HIS A 230 -1.79 -40.28 -40.37
CA HIS A 230 -1.99 -41.64 -39.87
C HIS A 230 -2.01 -41.74 -38.34
N LEU A 231 -1.47 -40.74 -37.62
CA LEU A 231 -1.44 -40.68 -36.16
C LEU A 231 -2.64 -39.91 -35.59
N LYS A 232 -3.44 -39.25 -36.43
CA LYS A 232 -4.64 -38.51 -36.05
C LYS A 232 -5.83 -39.45 -35.86
N ASP A 233 -5.76 -40.30 -34.85
CA ASP A 233 -6.87 -41.17 -34.48
C ASP A 233 -8.05 -40.36 -33.90
N ALA A 234 -9.27 -40.91 -34.00
CA ALA A 234 -10.51 -40.28 -33.53
C ALA A 234 -10.47 -39.96 -32.04
N VAL A 235 -9.79 -40.79 -31.24
CA VAL A 235 -9.63 -40.56 -29.79
C VAL A 235 -8.71 -39.37 -29.53
N LEU A 236 -7.59 -39.27 -30.26
CA LEU A 236 -6.65 -38.16 -30.14
C LEU A 236 -7.30 -36.85 -30.59
N GLN A 237 -8.09 -36.89 -31.68
CA GLN A 237 -8.85 -35.74 -32.17
C GLN A 237 -9.83 -35.21 -31.12
N LYS A 238 -10.56 -36.10 -30.45
CA LYS A 238 -11.50 -35.71 -29.39
C LYS A 238 -10.80 -35.02 -28.22
N ILE A 239 -9.64 -35.55 -27.78
CA ILE A 239 -8.85 -34.95 -26.70
C ILE A 239 -8.28 -33.61 -27.14
N HIS A 240 -7.74 -33.52 -28.35
CA HIS A 240 -7.22 -32.29 -28.92
C HIS A 240 -8.29 -31.18 -28.97
N GLN A 241 -9.49 -31.48 -29.48
CA GLN A 241 -10.61 -30.53 -29.49
C GLN A 241 -11.05 -30.13 -28.08
N THR A 242 -11.03 -31.08 -27.14
CA THR A 242 -11.34 -30.80 -25.72
C THR A 242 -10.33 -29.82 -25.14
N ILE A 243 -9.03 -30.01 -25.40
CA ILE A 243 -7.97 -29.11 -24.94
C ILE A 243 -8.12 -27.73 -25.55
N LEU A 244 -8.36 -27.63 -26.86
CA LEU A 244 -8.62 -26.35 -27.54
C LEU A 244 -9.81 -25.61 -26.90
N SER A 245 -10.93 -26.31 -26.72
CA SER A 245 -12.14 -25.73 -26.11
C SER A 245 -11.88 -25.26 -24.68
N ARG A 246 -11.04 -25.97 -23.92
CA ARG A 246 -10.66 -25.57 -22.56
C ARG A 246 -9.73 -24.37 -22.52
N LEU A 247 -8.74 -24.32 -23.41
CA LEU A 247 -7.83 -23.18 -23.52
C LEU A 247 -8.56 -21.91 -23.99
N ASP A 248 -9.49 -22.05 -24.93
CA ASP A 248 -10.34 -20.95 -25.38
C ASP A 248 -11.22 -20.42 -24.24
N PHE A 249 -11.91 -21.32 -23.53
CA PHE A 249 -12.69 -20.96 -22.34
C PHE A 249 -11.85 -20.22 -21.28
N VAL A 250 -10.64 -20.71 -21.00
CA VAL A 250 -9.71 -20.06 -20.06
C VAL A 250 -9.28 -18.68 -20.56
N SER A 251 -9.05 -18.52 -21.85
CA SER A 251 -8.63 -17.25 -22.46
C SER A 251 -9.72 -16.19 -22.32
N VAL A 252 -10.96 -16.54 -22.66
CA VAL A 252 -12.14 -15.66 -22.50
C VAL A 252 -12.38 -15.34 -21.02
N LYS A 253 -12.23 -16.32 -20.13
CA LYS A 253 -12.34 -16.10 -18.68
C LYS A 253 -11.32 -15.06 -18.21
N LEU A 254 -10.05 -15.20 -18.61
CA LEU A 254 -8.97 -14.31 -18.21
C LEU A 254 -9.16 -12.89 -18.74
N GLU A 255 -9.67 -12.73 -19.96
CA GLU A 255 -10.03 -11.43 -20.53
C GLU A 255 -11.11 -10.73 -19.71
N GLY A 256 -12.15 -11.46 -19.28
CA GLY A 256 -13.17 -10.94 -18.37
C GLY A 256 -12.60 -10.54 -17.00
N LEU A 257 -11.69 -11.34 -16.44
CA LEU A 257 -11.02 -11.03 -15.17
C LEU A 257 -10.09 -9.81 -15.29
N GLU A 258 -9.48 -9.58 -16.45
CA GLU A 258 -8.65 -8.41 -16.71
C GLU A 258 -9.47 -7.13 -16.59
N GLY A 259 -10.62 -7.06 -17.25
CA GLY A 259 -11.52 -5.90 -17.15
C GLY A 259 -11.96 -5.64 -15.69
N TYR A 260 -12.27 -6.68 -14.93
CA TYR A 260 -12.60 -6.53 -13.52
C TYR A 260 -11.43 -6.06 -12.67
N THR A 261 -10.23 -6.57 -12.94
CA THR A 261 -9.00 -6.16 -12.24
C THR A 261 -8.73 -4.69 -12.50
N GLN A 262 -8.80 -4.25 -13.76
CA GLN A 262 -8.61 -2.86 -14.15
C GLN A 262 -9.59 -1.92 -13.45
N VAL A 263 -10.90 -2.20 -13.53
CA VAL A 263 -11.92 -1.38 -12.86
C VAL A 263 -11.69 -1.31 -11.35
N THR A 264 -11.25 -2.41 -10.74
CA THR A 264 -10.98 -2.46 -9.30
C THR A 264 -9.76 -1.60 -8.94
N LEU A 265 -8.69 -1.65 -9.73
CA LEU A 265 -7.50 -0.81 -9.52
C LEU A 265 -7.82 0.68 -9.72
N GLU A 266 -8.56 1.03 -10.78
CA GLU A 266 -9.01 2.41 -11.02
C GLU A 266 -9.83 2.95 -9.85
N ARG A 267 -10.76 2.14 -9.31
CA ARG A 267 -11.53 2.51 -8.11
C ARG A 267 -10.65 2.70 -6.88
N MET A 268 -9.64 1.87 -6.68
CA MET A 268 -8.69 2.03 -5.57
C MET A 268 -7.88 3.32 -5.70
N ASP A 269 -7.45 3.67 -6.92
CA ASP A 269 -6.72 4.91 -7.17
C ASP A 269 -7.64 6.14 -6.95
N LEU A 270 -8.91 6.09 -7.39
CA LEU A 270 -9.91 7.12 -7.06
C LEU A 270 -10.11 7.26 -5.54
N LEU A 271 -10.20 6.15 -4.80
CA LEU A 271 -10.31 6.19 -3.33
C LEU A 271 -9.08 6.85 -2.69
N ARG A 272 -7.88 6.60 -3.22
CA ARG A 272 -6.66 7.24 -2.75
C ARG A 272 -6.66 8.74 -3.01
N GLU A 273 -7.11 9.17 -4.18
CA GLU A 273 -7.26 10.59 -4.51
C GLU A 273 -8.28 11.28 -3.61
N LEU A 274 -9.44 10.65 -3.40
CA LEU A 274 -10.47 11.14 -2.48
C LEU A 274 -9.92 11.28 -1.05
N MET A 275 -9.17 10.30 -0.56
CA MET A 275 -8.51 10.37 0.74
C MET A 275 -7.53 11.54 0.83
N ASN A 276 -6.66 11.74 -0.16
CA ASN A 276 -5.72 12.86 -0.18
C ASN A 276 -6.44 14.21 -0.19
N SER A 277 -7.54 14.32 -0.94
CA SER A 277 -8.40 15.50 -0.96
C SER A 277 -9.03 15.79 0.41
N ILE A 278 -9.53 14.74 1.08
CA ILE A 278 -10.08 14.83 2.44
C ILE A 278 -9.01 15.26 3.45
N ILE A 279 -7.81 14.69 3.42
CA ILE A 279 -6.68 15.10 4.28
C ILE A 279 -6.42 16.59 4.09
N GLY A 280 -6.27 17.05 2.85
CA GLY A 280 -6.03 18.46 2.55
C GLY A 280 -7.17 19.38 3.01
N GLN A 281 -8.42 18.90 3.02
CA GLN A 281 -9.56 19.64 3.56
C GLN A 281 -9.51 19.73 5.09
N VAL A 282 -9.15 18.65 5.78
CA VAL A 282 -9.00 18.62 7.24
C VAL A 282 -7.86 19.54 7.68
N GLU A 283 -6.68 19.41 7.06
CA GLU A 283 -5.52 20.28 7.34
C GLU A 283 -5.85 21.76 7.12
N SER A 284 -6.57 22.07 6.02
CA SER A 284 -7.00 23.45 5.75
C SER A 284 -7.96 23.99 6.80
N ARG A 285 -8.88 23.16 7.34
CA ARG A 285 -9.79 23.58 8.41
C ARG A 285 -9.05 23.79 9.72
N LEU A 286 -8.16 22.86 10.06
CA LEU A 286 -7.31 22.96 11.25
C LEU A 286 -6.44 24.22 11.20
N SER A 287 -5.83 24.53 10.05
CA SER A 287 -5.04 25.75 9.86
C SER A 287 -5.86 27.03 10.08
N VAL A 288 -7.12 27.08 9.59
CA VAL A 288 -8.02 28.21 9.84
C VAL A 288 -8.36 28.29 11.34
N GLU A 289 -8.66 27.18 12.00
CA GLU A 289 -8.96 27.17 13.42
C GLU A 289 -7.76 27.64 14.27
N ILE A 290 -6.56 27.15 14.00
CA ILE A 290 -5.31 27.61 14.64
C ILE A 290 -5.13 29.11 14.42
N ALA A 291 -5.35 29.62 13.20
CA ALA A 291 -5.25 31.06 12.93
C ALA A 291 -6.26 31.88 13.75
N THR A 292 -7.50 31.39 13.91
CA THR A 292 -8.50 32.06 14.76
C THR A 292 -8.12 32.02 16.25
N GLN A 293 -7.53 30.92 16.73
CA GLN A 293 -7.03 30.82 18.10
C GLN A 293 -5.84 31.75 18.33
N GLN A 294 -4.91 31.83 17.37
CA GLN A 294 -3.79 32.77 17.40
C GLN A 294 -4.28 34.22 17.43
N HIS A 295 -5.31 34.56 16.64
CA HIS A 295 -5.94 35.88 16.70
C HIS A 295 -6.51 36.19 18.09
N ARG A 296 -7.30 35.27 18.65
CA ARG A 296 -7.88 35.44 20.00
C ARG A 296 -6.80 35.58 21.08
N LEU A 297 -5.71 34.84 20.94
CA LEU A 297 -4.56 34.93 21.85
C LEU A 297 -3.84 36.27 21.70
N ALA A 298 -3.66 36.77 20.48
CA ALA A 298 -3.08 38.09 20.21
C ALA A 298 -3.95 39.21 20.81
N ASP A 299 -5.28 39.14 20.68
CA ASP A 299 -6.20 40.10 21.31
C ASP A 299 -6.10 40.10 22.83
N ALA A 300 -6.01 38.91 23.44
CA ALA A 300 -5.82 38.77 24.87
C ALA A 300 -4.45 39.31 25.32
N SER A 301 -3.39 39.00 24.57
CA SER A 301 -2.02 39.51 24.80
C SER A 301 -1.95 41.03 24.68
N ARG A 302 -2.69 41.63 23.74
CA ARG A 302 -2.81 43.09 23.61
C ARG A 302 -3.42 43.72 24.86
N ARG A 303 -4.49 43.11 25.42
CA ARG A 303 -5.08 43.58 26.68
C ARG A 303 -4.13 43.44 27.87
N ASP A 304 -3.36 42.36 27.92
CA ASP A 304 -2.32 42.18 28.94
C ASP A 304 -1.21 43.24 28.83
N SER A 305 -0.80 43.55 27.59
CA SER A 305 0.17 44.62 27.30
C SER A 305 -0.34 46.00 27.75
N ILE A 306 -1.63 46.29 27.59
CA ILE A 306 -2.25 47.53 28.11
C ILE A 306 -2.16 47.57 29.64
N SER A 307 -2.44 46.44 30.32
CA SER A 307 -2.35 46.34 31.79
C SER A 307 -0.90 46.48 32.29
N MET A 308 0.07 45.97 31.54
CA MET A 308 1.50 46.17 31.84
C MET A 308 1.89 47.65 31.73
N LYS A 309 1.40 48.35 30.69
CA LYS A 309 1.61 49.79 30.52
C LYS A 309 1.03 50.60 31.70
N THR A 310 -0.15 50.24 32.22
CA THR A 310 -0.75 50.97 33.36
C THR A 310 0.04 50.78 34.66
N LEU A 311 0.56 49.58 34.93
CA LEU A 311 1.43 49.33 36.10
C LEU A 311 2.75 50.12 36.01
N ALA A 312 3.35 50.18 34.82
CA ALA A 312 4.57 50.97 34.59
C ALA A 312 4.33 52.47 34.84
N ILE A 313 3.19 53.01 34.40
CA ILE A 313 2.79 54.40 34.68
C ILE A 313 2.66 54.63 36.19
N LEU A 314 1.98 53.71 36.89
CA LEU A 314 1.79 53.82 38.34
C LEU A 314 3.14 53.79 39.09
N GLY A 315 4.06 52.94 38.66
CA GLY A 315 5.43 52.89 39.17
C GLY A 315 6.21 54.19 38.93
N ALA A 316 6.12 54.76 37.72
CA ALA A 316 6.81 56.01 37.37
C ALA A 316 6.33 57.21 38.22
N VAL A 317 5.07 57.22 38.64
CA VAL A 317 4.50 58.24 39.55
C VAL A 317 4.99 58.06 40.99
N PHE A 318 5.03 56.81 41.50
CA PHE A 318 5.35 56.56 42.90
C PHE A 318 6.85 56.52 43.22
N LEU A 319 7.70 56.14 42.27
CA LEU A 319 9.14 55.98 42.46
C LEU A 319 9.87 57.27 42.94
N PRO A 320 9.67 58.46 42.33
CA PRO A 320 10.32 59.69 42.81
C PRO A 320 9.82 60.11 44.20
N GLY A 321 8.52 59.94 44.49
CA GLY A 321 7.95 60.23 45.81
C GLY A 321 8.53 59.33 46.91
N THR A 322 8.67 58.03 46.62
CA THR A 322 9.18 57.04 47.58
C THR A 322 10.68 57.22 47.84
N PHE A 323 11.46 57.52 46.80
CA PHE A 323 12.88 57.84 46.93
C PHE A 323 13.11 59.08 47.80
N LEU A 324 12.33 60.14 47.56
CA LEU A 324 12.45 61.37 48.32
C LEU A 324 11.99 61.18 49.78
N ALA A 325 10.91 60.43 50.02
CA ALA A 325 10.46 60.08 51.37
C ALA A 325 11.55 59.33 52.16
N THR A 326 12.27 58.41 51.51
CA THR A 326 13.38 57.67 52.14
C THR A 326 14.55 58.60 52.46
N PHE A 327 14.90 59.51 51.56
CA PHE A 327 15.97 60.48 51.75
C PHE A 327 15.69 61.44 52.92
N PHE A 328 14.45 61.93 53.04
CA PHE A 328 14.03 62.78 54.16
C PHE A 328 13.76 62.01 55.45
N SER A 329 13.61 60.69 55.41
CA SER A 329 13.51 59.82 56.59
C SER A 329 14.87 59.50 57.23
N MET A 330 15.98 59.82 56.56
CA MET A 330 17.30 59.70 57.16
C MET A 330 17.42 60.72 58.31
N PRO A 331 18.02 60.37 59.46
CA PRO A 331 18.12 61.24 60.65
C PRO A 331 18.98 62.50 60.45
N PHE A 332 19.38 62.80 59.22
CA PHE A 332 20.06 64.02 58.83
C PHE A 332 19.12 65.25 58.79
N PHE A 333 17.80 65.03 58.64
CA PHE A 333 16.77 66.08 58.70
C PHE A 333 15.99 65.98 60.01
N ASP A 334 16.43 66.68 61.05
CA ASP A 334 15.70 66.74 62.33
C ASP A 334 14.60 67.82 62.27
N PHE A 335 13.34 67.40 62.37
CA PHE A 335 12.15 68.26 62.29
C PHE A 335 11.60 68.66 63.67
N CYS A 336 12.28 68.32 64.76
CA CYS A 336 11.92 68.79 66.10
C CYS A 336 12.48 70.19 66.35
N ASP A 337 11.72 71.23 66.00
CA ASP A 337 11.82 72.49 66.74
C ASP A 337 10.45 72.82 67.31
N LYS A 338 10.38 72.86 68.64
CA LYS A 338 9.16 73.11 69.40
C LYS A 338 8.88 74.61 69.38
N ASN A 339 8.24 75.09 68.32
CA ASN A 339 7.28 76.20 68.37
C ASN A 339 6.58 76.37 67.02
N ASP A 340 5.35 76.87 67.15
CA ASP A 340 4.24 76.85 66.21
C ASP A 340 4.50 77.42 64.80
N ALA A 341 3.55 77.09 63.91
CA ALA A 341 3.51 77.35 62.47
C ALA A 341 4.28 76.31 61.62
N PHE A 342 3.57 75.22 61.30
CA PHE A 342 3.67 74.42 60.06
C PHE A 342 4.98 74.69 59.28
N SER A 343 6.06 74.05 59.77
CA SER A 343 7.45 74.33 59.40
C SER A 343 7.61 74.60 57.90
N SER A 344 8.08 75.82 57.56
CA SER A 344 8.42 76.28 56.21
C SER A 344 9.35 75.31 55.44
N ARG A 345 9.99 74.35 56.14
CA ARG A 345 10.83 73.30 55.57
C ARG A 345 10.07 72.13 54.91
N ILE A 346 8.82 71.84 55.30
CA ILE A 346 7.99 70.83 54.58
C ILE A 346 7.68 71.30 53.16
N GLY A 347 7.62 72.62 52.92
CA GLY A 347 7.51 73.18 51.58
C GLY A 347 8.66 72.78 50.64
N ILE A 348 9.87 72.57 51.17
CA ILE A 348 11.05 72.16 50.39
C ILE A 348 10.87 70.76 49.80
N TYR A 349 10.19 69.85 50.53
CA TYR A 349 9.82 68.53 50.01
C TYR A 349 8.94 68.66 48.76
N PHE A 350 7.88 69.49 48.81
CA PHE A 350 6.99 69.69 47.67
C PHE A 350 7.68 70.42 46.50
N VAL A 351 8.57 71.37 46.79
CA VAL A 351 9.34 72.12 45.77
C VAL A 351 10.31 71.22 45.01
N ILE A 352 10.86 70.17 45.62
CA ILE A 352 11.76 69.21 44.96
C ILE A 352 10.98 68.05 44.33
N MET A 353 9.94 67.57 45.01
CA MET A 353 9.16 66.41 44.58
C MET A 353 8.39 66.67 43.28
N VAL A 354 7.74 67.83 43.15
CA VAL A 354 6.94 68.17 41.96
C VAL A 354 7.79 68.22 40.68
N PRO A 355 8.92 68.96 40.60
CA PRO A 355 9.74 68.98 39.40
C PRO A 355 10.42 67.63 39.14
N LEU A 356 10.81 66.88 40.17
CA LEU A 356 11.38 65.55 39.99
C LEU A 356 10.37 64.56 39.39
N THR A 357 9.11 64.61 39.85
CA THR A 357 8.01 63.78 39.32
C THR A 357 7.64 64.21 37.91
N LEU A 358 7.64 65.51 37.61
CA LEU A 358 7.46 66.01 36.25
C LEU A 358 8.61 65.61 35.33
N LEU A 359 9.84 65.53 35.84
CA LEU A 359 11.01 65.08 35.09
C LEU A 359 10.91 63.59 34.78
N THR A 360 10.59 62.74 35.76
CA THR A 360 10.45 61.28 35.53
C THR A 360 9.31 60.99 34.56
N LEU A 361 8.14 61.59 34.76
CA LEU A 361 7.01 61.47 33.85
C LEU A 361 7.32 62.07 32.47
N GLY A 362 8.02 63.20 32.41
CA GLY A 362 8.43 63.84 31.16
C GLY A 362 9.43 63.00 30.36
N THR A 363 10.43 62.41 31.03
CA THR A 363 11.36 61.47 30.40
C THR A 363 10.67 60.20 29.92
N TRP A 364 9.75 59.64 30.72
CA TRP A 364 8.95 58.48 30.33
C TRP A 364 8.02 58.81 29.16
N TRP A 365 7.30 59.92 29.21
CA TRP A 365 6.39 60.36 28.15
C TRP A 365 7.16 60.58 26.85
N LYS A 366 8.32 61.24 26.89
CA LYS A 366 9.14 61.49 25.71
C LYS A 366 9.69 60.18 25.13
N PHE A 367 10.16 59.26 25.97
CA PHE A 367 10.65 57.94 25.52
C PHE A 367 9.51 57.08 24.96
N ASN A 368 8.39 57.03 25.67
CA ASN A 368 7.18 56.33 25.26
C ASN A 368 6.62 56.91 23.96
N GLN A 369 6.56 58.24 23.76
CA GLN A 369 6.11 58.82 22.49
C GLN A 369 7.04 58.53 21.31
N MET A 370 8.36 58.42 21.54
CA MET A 370 9.29 58.06 20.47
C MET A 370 9.14 56.58 20.09
N SER A 371 9.06 55.68 21.07
CA SER A 371 8.84 54.24 20.81
C SER A 371 7.43 53.93 20.29
N VAL A 372 6.40 54.62 20.80
CA VAL A 372 5.00 54.38 20.43
C VAL A 372 4.65 54.99 19.07
N LYS A 373 5.25 56.12 18.65
CA LYS A 373 5.00 56.64 17.28
C LYS A 373 5.63 55.78 16.20
N GLU A 374 6.82 55.23 16.43
CA GLU A 374 7.46 54.31 15.50
C GLU A 374 6.73 52.96 15.48
N GLU A 375 6.30 52.43 16.63
CA GLU A 375 5.58 51.15 16.71
C GLU A 375 4.09 51.24 16.30
N GLU A 376 3.31 52.27 16.66
CA GLU A 376 1.87 52.34 16.34
C GLU A 376 1.59 52.68 14.87
N GLU A 377 2.39 53.52 14.21
CA GLU A 377 2.19 53.81 12.78
C GLU A 377 2.63 52.65 11.89
N GLU A 378 3.68 51.89 12.27
CA GLU A 378 4.05 50.64 11.59
C GLU A 378 3.07 49.50 11.89
N ASP A 379 2.68 49.29 13.15
CA ASP A 379 1.92 48.09 13.57
C ASP A 379 0.40 48.22 13.34
N VAL A 380 -0.22 49.40 13.47
CA VAL A 380 -1.66 49.57 13.15
C VAL A 380 -1.89 49.48 11.65
N GLY A 381 -1.02 50.11 10.85
CA GLY A 381 -1.06 50.04 9.39
C GLY A 381 -0.79 48.62 8.87
N ASP A 382 0.18 47.91 9.45
CA ASP A 382 0.48 46.53 9.08
C ASP A 382 -0.58 45.54 9.60
N THR A 383 -1.13 45.75 10.79
CA THR A 383 -2.19 44.88 11.34
C THR A 383 -3.50 45.00 10.58
N GLU A 384 -4.00 46.21 10.29
CA GLU A 384 -5.21 46.37 9.47
C GLU A 384 -5.00 45.81 8.06
N ARG A 385 -3.85 46.07 7.44
CA ARG A 385 -3.50 45.47 6.14
C ARG A 385 -3.40 43.95 6.23
N ARG A 386 -2.82 43.38 7.28
CA ARG A 386 -2.74 41.93 7.49
C ARG A 386 -4.12 41.32 7.69
N VAL A 387 -5.00 41.95 8.46
CA VAL A 387 -6.38 41.50 8.69
C VAL A 387 -7.18 41.51 7.38
N TYR A 388 -7.20 42.64 6.67
CA TYR A 388 -7.90 42.73 5.38
C TYR A 388 -7.31 41.79 4.32
N THR A 389 -5.99 41.64 4.27
CA THR A 389 -5.36 40.70 3.32
C THR A 389 -5.54 39.24 3.71
N LEU A 390 -5.73 38.92 4.99
CA LEU A 390 -6.01 37.58 5.47
C LEU A 390 -7.47 37.21 5.20
N GLU A 391 -8.42 38.09 5.52
CA GLU A 391 -9.85 37.90 5.19
C GLU A 391 -10.06 37.77 3.69
N ALA A 392 -9.45 38.66 2.89
CA ALA A 392 -9.52 38.59 1.43
C ALA A 392 -8.89 37.28 0.90
N ARG A 393 -7.75 36.84 1.46
CA ARG A 393 -7.13 35.54 1.08
C ARG A 393 -7.99 34.36 1.46
N ILE A 394 -8.60 34.36 2.64
CA ILE A 394 -9.48 33.29 3.11
C ILE A 394 -10.74 33.25 2.23
N MET A 395 -11.39 34.39 2.01
CA MET A 395 -12.56 34.51 1.13
C MET A 395 -12.25 34.09 -0.31
N GLN A 396 -11.12 34.51 -0.86
CA GLN A 396 -10.72 34.14 -2.23
C GLN A 396 -10.41 32.63 -2.33
N ARG A 397 -9.79 32.04 -1.31
CA ARG A 397 -9.47 30.61 -1.27
C ARG A 397 -10.72 29.75 -1.08
N ILE A 398 -11.70 30.23 -0.31
CA ILE A 398 -13.03 29.61 -0.18
C ILE A 398 -13.77 29.71 -1.52
N ARG A 399 -13.88 30.90 -2.11
CA ARG A 399 -14.61 31.14 -3.37
C ARG A 399 -14.04 30.36 -4.56
N ARG A 400 -12.72 30.17 -4.63
CA ARG A 400 -12.07 29.31 -5.64
C ARG A 400 -12.35 27.82 -5.45
N ARG A 401 -12.61 27.35 -4.21
CA ARG A 401 -12.87 25.93 -3.92
C ARG A 401 -14.34 25.56 -3.94
N THR A 402 -15.26 26.47 -3.62
CA THR A 402 -16.69 26.15 -3.47
C THR A 402 -17.55 26.44 -4.70
N GLY A 403 -17.07 27.20 -5.69
CA GLY A 403 -17.79 27.47 -6.95
C GLY A 403 -19.14 28.22 -6.81
N LEU A 404 -19.63 28.45 -5.59
CA LEU A 404 -20.87 29.14 -5.28
C LEU A 404 -20.55 30.57 -4.83
N GLY A 405 -20.83 31.52 -5.71
CA GLY A 405 -20.82 32.93 -5.38
C GLY A 405 -21.99 33.26 -4.46
N ILE A 406 -21.73 33.36 -3.16
CA ILE A 406 -22.68 33.96 -2.21
C ILE A 406 -22.41 35.47 -2.22
N GLY A 407 -23.37 36.23 -2.77
CA GLY A 407 -23.35 37.69 -2.75
C GLY A 407 -23.37 38.21 -1.32
N THR A 408 -22.49 39.15 -1.02
CA THR A 408 -22.44 39.88 0.25
C THR A 408 -23.70 40.74 0.37
N TRP A 409 -24.42 40.62 1.49
CA TRP A 409 -25.53 41.49 1.88
C TRP A 409 -25.04 42.95 1.89
N GLU A 410 -25.54 43.80 0.99
CA GLU A 410 -25.38 45.26 1.07
C GLU A 410 -26.40 45.81 2.08
N ALA A 411 -25.93 46.53 3.09
CA ALA A 411 -26.78 47.21 4.06
C ALA A 411 -27.76 48.18 3.37
N PRO A 412 -29.02 48.31 3.85
CA PRO A 412 -29.99 49.17 3.19
C PRO A 412 -29.62 50.64 3.38
N PRO A 413 -29.81 51.50 2.35
CA PRO A 413 -29.56 52.93 2.49
C PRO A 413 -30.62 53.59 3.39
N ALA A 414 -30.17 54.61 4.12
CA ALA A 414 -30.96 55.43 5.05
C ALA A 414 -32.04 56.26 4.36
#